data_AF-A0A7C1V355-F1
#
_entry.id   AF-A0A7C1V355-F1
#
_cell.length_a   1.000
_cell.length_b   1.000
_cell.length_c   1.000
_cell.angle_alpha   90.00
_cell.angle_beta   90.00
_cell.angle_gamma   90.00
#
_symmetry.space_group_name_H-M   'P 1'
#
loop_
_entity.id
_entity.type
_entity.pdbx_description
1 polymer ?
#
loop_
_entity_poly.entity_id
_entity_poly.type
_entity_poly.pdbx_seq_one_letter_code
_entity_poly.pdbx_strand_id
1 'polypeptide(L)' 'CPNCGALIYNTNSKFCEFCGAELSLKRETNDLKSNKLSTSHSRRRSCC' A
#
# COMPACT_ATOMS: atom_id res chain seq x y z
N CYS A 1 -11.17 1.32 1.32
CA CYS A 1 -9.89 1.58 0.65
C CYS A 1 -10.09 2.83 -0.18
N PRO A 2 -9.37 3.92 0.09
CA PRO A 2 -9.54 5.17 -0.66
C PRO A 2 -9.13 5.03 -2.13
N ASN A 3 -8.35 3.99 -2.49
CA ASN A 3 -7.90 3.77 -3.85
C ASN A 3 -8.90 2.97 -4.72
N CYS A 4 -9.59 1.97 -4.16
CA CYS A 4 -10.49 1.09 -4.92
C CYS A 4 -11.94 1.04 -4.43
N GLY A 5 -12.27 1.71 -3.32
CA GLY A 5 -13.61 1.74 -2.74
C GLY A 5 -13.98 0.53 -1.87
N ALA A 6 -13.16 -0.52 -1.80
CA ALA A 6 -13.46 -1.72 -1.00
C ALA A 6 -13.61 -1.42 0.50
N LEU A 7 -14.51 -2.11 1.19
CA LEU A 7 -14.67 -2.00 2.65
C LEU A 7 -13.47 -2.65 3.35
N ILE A 8 -12.81 -1.93 4.26
CA ILE A 8 -11.68 -2.45 5.04
C ILE A 8 -12.13 -2.63 6.47
N TYR A 9 -12.22 -3.87 6.93
CA TYR A 9 -12.60 -4.19 8.31
C TYR A 9 -11.42 -4.13 9.28
N ASN A 10 -10.20 -4.42 8.79
CA ASN A 10 -9.01 -4.46 9.62
C ASN A 10 -8.25 -3.13 9.58
N THR A 11 -8.43 -2.33 10.63
CA THR A 11 -7.78 -1.02 10.81
C THR A 11 -6.29 -1.12 11.18
N ASN A 12 -5.72 -2.33 11.27
CA ASN A 12 -4.29 -2.55 11.47
C ASN A 12 -3.56 -2.99 10.19
N SER A 13 -4.29 -3.20 9.09
CA SER A 13 -3.72 -3.62 7.80
C SER A 13 -3.01 -2.46 7.12
N LYS A 14 -1.69 -2.61 6.91
CA LYS A 14 -0.86 -1.61 6.19
C LYS A 14 -1.17 -1.53 4.69
N PHE A 15 -1.86 -2.54 4.14
CA PHE A 15 -2.19 -2.65 2.73
C PHE A 15 -3.62 -3.13 2.56
N CYS A 16 -4.27 -2.73 1.47
CA CYS A 16 -5.58 -3.20 1.08
C CYS A 16 -5.45 -4.62 0.53
N GLU A 17 -6.16 -5.57 1.12
CA GLU A 17 -6.21 -6.96 0.66
C GLU A 17 -6.80 -7.11 -0.76
N PHE A 18 -7.61 -6.15 -1.21
CA PHE A 18 -8.29 -6.22 -2.51
C PHE A 18 -7.47 -5.67 -3.67
N CYS A 19 -6.74 -4.56 -3.46
CA CYS A 19 -6.00 -3.90 -4.54
C CYS A 19 -4.49 -3.76 -4.25
N GLY A 20 -4.04 -4.15 -3.06
CA GLY A 20 -2.64 -4.00 -2.63
C GLY A 20 -2.23 -2.55 -2.32
N ALA A 21 -3.13 -1.57 -2.42
CA ALA A 21 -2.82 -0.18 -2.12
C ALA A 21 -2.44 -0.02 -0.64
N GLU A 22 -1.39 0.76 -0.37
CA GLU A 22 -1.01 1.08 1.00
C GLU A 22 -2.14 1.83 1.71
N LEU A 23 -2.50 1.34 2.87
CA LEU A 23 -3.40 2.01 3.79
C LEU A 23 -2.46 2.68 4.79
N SER A 24 -2.12 3.94 4.52
CA SER A 24 -1.21 4.73 5.36
C SER A 24 -1.83 4.98 6.74
N LEU A 25 -1.89 3.95 7.56
CA LEU A 25 -2.14 4.03 8.99
C LEU A 25 -0.85 4.56 9.60
N LYS A 26 -0.81 5.89 9.78
CA LYS A 26 0.26 6.57 10.50
C LYS A 26 0.28 6.04 11.94
N ARG A 27 1.04 4.97 12.19
CA ARG A 27 1.56 4.73 13.53
C ARG A 27 2.72 5.69 13.68
N GLU A 28 2.50 6.70 14.51
CA GLU A 28 3.52 7.65 14.92
C GLU A 28 4.62 6.88 15.65
N THR A 29 5.69 6.57 14.94
CA THR A 29 6.99 6.32 15.56
C THR A 29 7.99 7.15 14.79
N ASN A 30 8.59 8.11 15.48
CA ASN A 30 9.75 8.88 15.05
C ASN A 30 10.77 7.96 14.36
N ASP A 31 10.79 7.92 13.03
CA ASP A 31 11.98 7.51 12.28
C ASP A 31 11.96 8.13 10.88
N LEU A 32 12.76 9.20 10.78
CA LEU A 32 13.58 9.57 9.64
C LEU A 32 13.10 9.11 8.25
N LYS A 33 12.57 10.09 7.51
CA LYS A 33 12.88 10.36 6.09
C LYS A 33 13.66 9.25 5.38
N SER A 34 12.96 8.37 4.67
CA SER A 34 13.57 7.59 3.60
C SER A 34 12.80 7.81 2.31
N ASN A 35 13.56 8.26 1.32
CA ASN A 35 13.09 8.68 0.01
C ASN A 35 12.30 7.58 -0.71
N LYS A 36 11.27 8.02 -1.44
CA LYS A 36 10.71 7.40 -2.65
C LYS A 36 10.62 5.87 -2.64
N LEU A 37 9.48 5.33 -2.21
CA LEU A 37 9.00 4.07 -2.79
C LEU A 37 7.78 4.34 -3.66
N SER A 38 8.05 5.04 -4.77
CA SER A 38 7.13 5.18 -5.90
C SER A 38 7.73 4.41 -7.08
N THR A 39 7.91 3.11 -6.92
CA THR A 39 8.02 2.21 -8.07
C THR A 39 7.04 1.08 -7.88
N SER A 40 5.77 1.42 -8.04
CA SER A 40 4.77 0.53 -8.64
C SER A 40 5.23 0.16 -10.05
N HIS A 41 6.35 -0.55 -10.20
CA HIS A 41 6.60 -1.30 -11.43
C HIS A 41 5.76 -2.57 -11.30
N SER A 42 4.47 -2.37 -11.56
CA SER A 42 3.59 -3.35 -12.18
C SER A 42 4.44 -4.38 -12.89
N ARG A 43 4.49 -5.63 -12.38
CA ARG A 43 5.18 -6.74 -13.03
C ARG A 43 4.59 -6.88 -14.43
N ARG A 44 5.17 -6.18 -15.40
CA ARG A 44 4.87 -6.35 -16.81
C ARG A 44 5.46 -7.70 -17.16
N ARG A 45 4.55 -8.66 -17.24
CA ARG A 45 4.50 -9.76 -18.21
C ARG A 45 5.84 -10.05 -18.88
N SER A 46 6.38 -11.23 -18.62
CA SER A 46 6.87 -12.06 -19.71
C SER A 46 6.29 -13.44 -19.51
N CYS A 47 5.20 -13.71 -20.25
CA CYS A 47 4.90 -15.08 -20.66
C CYS A 47 5.94 -15.41 -21.73
N CYS A 48 6.93 -16.23 -21.37
CA CYS A 48 7.68 -17.08 -22.28
C CYS A 48 7.77 -18.45 -21.60
#